data_AF-A0A1C4IWV1-F1
#
_entry.id   AF-A0A1C4IWV1-F1
#
_cell.length_a   1.000
_cell.length_b   1.000
_cell.length_c   1.000
_cell.angle_alpha   90.00
_cell.angle_beta   90.00
_cell.angle_gamma   90.00
#
_symmetry.space_group_name_H-M   'P 1'
#
loop_
_entity.id
_entity.type
_entity.pdbx_description
1 polymer ?
#
loop_
_entity_poly.entity_id
_entity_poly.type
_entity_poly.pdbx_seq_one_letter_code
_entity_poly.pdbx_strand_id
1 'polypeptide(L)'
;MPKLLRKGAGQPLRDAMSARGLSGPRLAEQTRRVDPAGRGVSPATIGRLTGTGKTARDACEMATAWWIAEALDEPLQSLFRMPTHSTATVER
;
A
#
# COMPACT_ATOMS: atom_id res chain seq x y z
N MET A 1 0.80 -14.77 1.43
CA MET A 1 -0.43 -13.93 1.44
C MET A 1 -0.63 -13.37 0.04
N PRO A 2 -1.86 -13.03 -0.37
CA PRO A 2 -2.06 -12.39 -1.67
C PRO A 2 -1.34 -11.04 -1.71
N LYS A 3 -0.74 -10.72 -2.86
CA LYS A 3 -0.15 -9.39 -3.09
C LYS A 3 -1.21 -8.47 -3.67
N LEU A 4 -1.22 -7.21 -3.25
CA LEU A 4 -2.07 -6.17 -3.84
C LEU A 4 -1.25 -5.31 -4.79
N LEU A 5 -1.87 -4.93 -5.91
CA LEU A 5 -1.23 -4.11 -6.93
C LEU A 5 -1.49 -2.64 -6.64
N ARG A 6 -0.44 -1.84 -6.74
CA ARG A 6 -0.51 -0.38 -6.64
C ARG A 6 -1.28 0.19 -7.83
N LYS A 7 -2.14 1.17 -7.57
CA LYS A 7 -2.91 1.88 -8.61
C LYS A 7 -2.17 3.09 -9.16
N GLY A 8 -2.37 3.40 -10.44
CA GLY A 8 -1.98 4.68 -11.07
C GLY A 8 -0.55 5.14 -10.77
N ALA A 9 0.43 4.23 -10.79
CA ALA A 9 1.81 4.52 -10.41
C ALA A 9 1.94 5.22 -9.03
N GLY A 10 1.11 4.83 -8.07
CA GLY A 10 1.13 5.34 -6.69
C GLY A 10 0.44 6.69 -6.52
N GLN A 11 -0.22 7.22 -7.56
CA GLN A 11 -0.92 8.50 -7.48
C GLN A 11 -1.98 8.52 -6.36
N PRO A 12 -2.87 7.51 -6.20
CA PRO A 12 -3.86 7.55 -5.12
C PRO A 12 -3.22 7.59 -3.71
N LEU A 13 -2.07 6.94 -3.53
CA LEU A 13 -1.32 7.01 -2.27
C LEU A 13 -0.76 8.41 -2.02
N ARG A 14 -0.21 9.06 -3.07
CA ARG A 14 0.30 10.43 -2.96
C ARG A 14 -0.83 11.42 -2.68
N ASP A 15 -1.98 11.24 -3.32
CA ASP A 15 -3.15 12.10 -3.13
C ASP A 15 -3.67 12.00 -1.69
N ALA A 16 -3.88 10.77 -1.19
CA ALA A 16 -4.29 10.54 0.20
C ALA A 16 -3.28 11.07 1.22
N MET A 17 -1.98 10.88 0.96
CA MET A 17 -0.92 11.46 1.79
C MET A 17 -0.98 13.00 1.78
N SER A 18 -1.15 13.62 0.62
CA SER A 18 -1.24 15.07 0.46
C SER A 18 -2.47 15.63 1.16
N ALA A 19 -3.63 14.99 1.00
CA ALA A 19 -4.89 15.39 1.66
C ALA A 19 -4.77 15.41 3.19
N ARG A 20 -3.92 14.55 3.75
CA ARG A 20 -3.66 14.45 5.19
C ARG A 20 -2.39 15.17 5.67
N GLY A 21 -1.66 15.83 4.78
CA GLY A 21 -0.39 16.49 5.11
C GLY A 21 0.70 15.52 5.58
N LEU A 22 0.69 14.28 5.11
CA LEU A 22 1.63 13.24 5.54
C LEU A 22 2.81 13.11 4.59
N SER A 23 4.02 13.10 5.15
CA SER A 23 5.23 12.67 4.46
C SER A 23 5.42 11.16 4.56
N GLY A 24 6.31 10.58 3.73
CA GLY A 24 6.60 9.14 3.77
C GLY A 24 7.05 8.63 5.16
N PRO A 25 8.00 9.30 5.85
CA PRO A 25 8.37 8.93 7.22
C PRO A 25 7.23 9.07 8.23
N ARG A 26 6.36 10.07 8.08
CA ARG A 26 5.20 10.24 8.96
C ARG A 26 4.14 9.16 8.75
N LEU A 27 3.89 8.78 7.50
CA LEU A 27 3.04 7.63 7.21
C LEU A 27 3.63 6.34 7.81
N ALA A 28 4.95 6.13 7.72
CA ALA A 28 5.60 4.97 8.36
C ALA A 28 5.34 4.93 9.87
N GLU A 29 5.47 6.07 10.54
CA GLU A 29 5.16 6.19 11.97
C GLU A 29 3.69 5.86 12.26
N GLN A 30 2.75 6.36 11.45
CA GLN A 30 1.32 6.07 11.63
C GLN A 30 0.99 4.60 11.42
N THR A 31 1.62 3.93 10.44
CA THR A 31 1.42 2.50 10.24
C THR A 31 1.84 1.65 11.44
N ARG A 32 2.78 2.11 12.29
CA ARG A 32 3.14 1.41 13.53
C ARG A 32 2.03 1.45 14.58
N ARG A 33 1.18 2.46 14.55
CA ARG A 33 0.08 2.63 15.52
C ARG A 33 -1.08 1.69 15.23
N VAL A 34 -1.25 1.29 13.97
CA VAL A 34 -2.31 0.38 13.51
C VAL A 34 -1.82 -1.05 13.29
N ASP A 35 -0.50 -1.28 13.17
CA ASP A 35 0.08 -2.63 13.17
C ASP A 35 0.03 -3.22 14.59
N PRO A 36 -0.68 -4.33 14.84
CA PRO A 36 -0.74 -4.96 16.16
C PRO A 36 0.63 -5.41 16.70
N ALA A 37 1.61 -5.65 15.81
CA ALA A 37 2.97 -5.99 16.19
C ALA A 37 3.86 -4.75 16.42
N GLY A 38 3.37 -3.54 16.19
CA GLY A 38 4.09 -2.28 16.37
C GLY A 38 5.26 -2.05 15.40
N ARG A 39 5.43 -2.88 14.36
CA ARG A 39 6.55 -2.78 13.40
C ARG A 39 6.28 -1.73 12.33
N GLY A 40 5.03 -1.69 11.86
CA GLY A 40 4.56 -0.83 10.78
C GLY A 40 5.25 -1.11 9.45
N VAL A 41 5.05 -0.20 8.50
CA VAL A 41 5.68 -0.23 7.18
C VAL A 41 6.90 0.68 7.18
N SER A 42 8.04 0.19 6.67
CA SER A 42 9.25 0.99 6.62
C SER A 42 9.10 2.21 5.68
N PRO A 43 9.76 3.35 5.99
CA PRO A 43 9.75 4.52 5.10
C PRO A 43 10.22 4.20 3.68
N ALA A 44 11.19 3.29 3.54
CA ALA A 44 11.68 2.82 2.25
C ALA A 44 10.60 2.07 1.46
N THR A 45 9.81 1.22 2.11
CA THR A 45 8.69 0.54 1.45
C THR A 45 7.61 1.53 1.03
N ILE A 46 7.28 2.51 1.87
CA ILE A 46 6.36 3.59 1.50
C ILE A 46 6.87 4.35 0.28
N GLY A 47 8.14 4.79 0.29
CA GLY A 47 8.75 5.48 -0.85
C GLY A 47 8.72 4.67 -2.14
N ARG A 48 8.88 3.35 -2.07
CA ARG A 48 8.74 2.46 -3.24
C ARG A 48 7.31 2.33 -3.75
N LEU A 49 6.31 2.45 -2.87
CA LEU A 49 4.89 2.38 -3.25
C LEU A 49 4.35 3.74 -3.70
N THR A 50 4.88 4.85 -3.18
CA THR A 50 4.44 6.20 -3.57
C THR A 50 5.28 6.77 -4.71
N GLY A 51 6.47 6.23 -4.96
CA GLY A 51 7.40 6.71 -5.98
C GLY A 51 7.06 6.26 -7.41
N THR A 52 7.63 6.98 -8.38
CA THR A 52 7.54 6.70 -9.82
C THR A 52 8.90 6.34 -10.44
N GLY A 53 9.97 6.32 -9.64
CA GLY A 53 11.33 6.05 -10.11
C GLY A 53 11.65 4.56 -10.28
N LYS A 54 12.90 4.27 -10.65
CA LYS A 54 13.41 2.90 -10.97
C LYS A 54 13.23 1.87 -9.83
N THR A 55 13.14 2.33 -8.59
CA THR A 55 12.98 1.47 -7.41
C THR A 55 11.53 1.26 -6.99
N ALA A 56 10.58 1.88 -7.71
CA ALA A 56 9.16 1.73 -7.45
C ALA A 56 8.73 0.27 -7.55
N ARG A 57 7.75 -0.11 -6.73
CA ARG A 57 7.20 -1.47 -6.72
C ARG A 57 5.76 -1.44 -7.20
N ASP A 58 5.40 -2.43 -8.00
CA ASP A 58 4.04 -2.55 -8.53
C ASP A 58 3.10 -3.28 -7.60
N ALA A 59 3.64 -4.02 -6.63
CA ALA A 59 2.86 -4.79 -5.68
C ALA A 59 3.48 -4.77 -4.28
N CYS A 60 2.64 -5.02 -3.27
CA CYS A 60 3.06 -5.28 -1.89
C CYS A 60 2.18 -6.36 -1.25
N GLU A 61 2.60 -6.86 -0.09
CA GLU A 61 1.81 -7.80 0.70
C GLU A 61 0.50 -7.16 1.16
N MET A 62 -0.59 -7.95 1.21
CA MET A 62 -1.90 -7.49 1.67
C MET A 62 -1.84 -6.80 3.04
N ALA A 63 -1.08 -7.33 3.99
CA ALA A 63 -0.92 -6.72 5.31
C ALA A 63 -0.28 -5.31 5.23
N THR A 64 0.73 -5.14 4.37
CA THR A 64 1.37 -3.84 4.15
C THR A 64 0.38 -2.83 3.57
N ALA A 65 -0.41 -3.25 2.58
CA ALA A 65 -1.43 -2.41 1.97
C ALA A 65 -2.54 -2.05 2.97
N TRP A 66 -2.97 -3.00 3.81
CA TRP A 66 -3.96 -2.79 4.86
C TRP A 66 -3.50 -1.72 5.86
N TRP A 67 -2.30 -1.85 6.42
CA TRP A 67 -1.80 -0.86 7.39
C TRP A 67 -1.64 0.53 6.76
N ILE A 68 -1.23 0.60 5.49
CA ILE A 68 -1.16 1.89 4.77
C ILE A 68 -2.56 2.49 4.61
N ALA A 69 -3.54 1.70 4.20
CA ALA A 69 -4.92 2.15 4.02
C ALA A 69 -5.54 2.64 5.34
N GLU A 70 -5.36 1.87 6.42
CA GLU A 70 -5.84 2.23 7.75
C GLU A 70 -5.15 3.48 8.30
N ALA A 71 -3.82 3.59 8.14
CA ALA A 71 -3.08 4.79 8.51
C ALA A 71 -3.51 6.02 7.69
N LEU A 72 -3.89 5.82 6.42
CA LEU A 72 -4.42 6.86 5.54
C LEU A 72 -5.93 7.09 5.69
N ASP A 73 -6.65 6.30 6.52
CA ASP A 73 -8.10 6.39 6.71
C ASP A 73 -8.84 6.39 5.36
N GLU A 74 -8.37 5.53 4.47
CA GLU A 74 -8.86 5.41 3.10
C GLU A 74 -9.28 3.96 2.84
N PRO A 75 -10.35 3.72 2.08
CA PRO A 75 -10.71 2.36 1.71
C PRO A 75 -9.57 1.69 0.93
N LEU A 76 -9.23 0.45 1.30
CA LEU A 76 -8.15 -0.31 0.68
C LEU A 76 -8.26 -0.36 -0.85
N GLN A 77 -9.49 -0.54 -1.35
CA GLN A 77 -9.82 -0.57 -2.77
C GLN A 77 -9.67 0.78 -3.46
N SER A 78 -9.64 1.91 -2.75
CA SER A 78 -9.34 3.22 -3.35
C SER A 78 -7.85 3.31 -3.71
N LEU A 79 -6.98 2.72 -2.89
CA LEU A 79 -5.52 2.84 -2.99
C LEU A 79 -4.88 1.69 -3.80
N PHE A 80 -5.41 0.48 -3.67
CA PHE A 80 -4.86 -0.72 -4.27
C PHE A 80 -5.91 -1.50 -5.05
N ARG A 81 -5.48 -2.36 -5.98
CA ARG A 81 -6.35 -3.33 -6.66
C ARG A 81 -5.94 -4.74 -6.27
N MET A 82 -6.92 -5.63 -6.13
CA MET A 82 -6.63 -7.05 -6.08
C MET A 82 -6.08 -7.50 -7.44
N PRO A 83 -5.12 -8.43 -7.49
CA PRO A 83 -4.75 -9.07 -8.73
C PRO A 83 -5.98 -9.82 -9.25
N THR A 84 -6.31 -9.63 -10.53
CA THR A 84 -7.33 -10.42 -11.20
C THR A 84 -6.94 -11.90 -11.08
N HIS A 85 -7.86 -12.75 -10.64
CA HIS A 85 -7.66 -14.19 -10.55
C HIS A 85 -6.99 -14.70 -11.83
N SER A 86 -5.89 -15.46 -11.69
CA SER A 86 -5.43 -16.30 -12.79
C SER A 86 -6.55 -17.29 -13.08
N THR A 87 -7.17 -17.22 -14.26
CA THR A 87 -8.22 -18.14 -14.70
C THR A 87 -7.62 -19.50 -15.04
N ALA A 88 -7.09 -20.19 -14.05
CA ALA A 88 -6.64 -21.57 -14.14
C ALA A 88 -7.27 -22.39 -13.01
N THR A 89 -8.59 -22.31 -12.88
CA THR A 89 -9.34 -23.42 -12.27
C THR A 89 -9.76 -24.32 -13.42
N VAL A 90 -8.90 -25.27 -13.79
CA VAL A 90 -9.35 -26.46 -14.53
C VAL A 90 -9.86 -27.42 -13.46
N GLU A 91 -11.16 -27.38 -13.21
CA GLU A 91 -11.83 -28.46 -12.51
C GLU A 91 -11.88 -29.65 -13.48
N ARG A 92 -11.17 -30.75 -13.16
CA ARG A 92 -11.31 -32.04 -13.83
C ARG A 92 -11.88 -33.03 -12.83
#